data_AF-A0A9E4AL10-F1
#
_entry.id   AF-A0A9E4AL10-F1
#
_cell.length_a   1.000
_cell.length_b   1.000
_cell.length_c   1.000
_cell.angle_alpha   90.00
_cell.angle_beta   90.00
_cell.angle_gamma   90.00
#
_symmetry.space_group_name_H-M   'P 1'
#
loop_
_entity.id
_entity.type
_entity.pdbx_description
1 polymer ?
#
loop_
_entity_poly.entity_id
_entity_poly.type
_entity_poly.pdbx_seq_one_letter_code
_entity_poly.pdbx_strand_id
1 'polypeptide(L)'
;MQKQKIAASYQQFHVITHNLDETEDLKAECKVQLGEGVRLADWNDIVAYVEAGGSIEDFIAALKIPLEYVKPEDMEPIPNTSYRISMNGELHWSGDRHYFFARHDHKLRGDFLAHGNLDNYRLSLGSWFGKGGFALCYGDPDSTEAPPEPETREPVRKSGG
;
A
#
# COMPACT_ATOMS: atom_id res chain seq x y z
N MET A 1 14.83 12.49 19.07
CA MET A 1 14.47 11.87 17.79
C MET A 1 14.30 10.37 18.03
N GLN A 2 13.06 9.86 18.09
CA GLN A 2 12.86 8.40 18.06
C GLN A 2 13.05 7.97 16.61
N LYS A 3 14.10 7.18 16.36
CA LYS A 3 14.50 6.69 15.04
C LYS A 3 13.62 5.51 14.60
N GLN A 4 13.10 5.60 13.37
CA GLN A 4 12.60 4.57 12.44
C GLN A 4 11.81 3.37 13.02
N LYS A 5 10.48 3.37 12.83
CA LYS A 5 9.63 2.17 13.00
C LYS A 5 9.48 1.40 11.68
N ILE A 6 10.59 1.05 11.05
CA ILE A 6 10.58 0.17 9.88
C ILE A 6 10.25 -1.26 10.35
N ALA A 7 9.11 -1.81 9.91
CA ALA A 7 8.71 -3.20 10.18
C ALA A 7 9.36 -4.19 9.21
N ALA A 8 9.56 -3.75 7.96
CA ALA A 8 10.18 -4.50 6.88
C ALA A 8 10.68 -3.54 5.78
N SER A 9 11.63 -3.98 4.96
CA SER A 9 12.08 -3.25 3.78
C SER A 9 12.49 -4.20 2.68
N TYR A 10 12.30 -3.77 1.44
CA TYR A 10 12.66 -4.53 0.26
C TYR A 10 12.93 -3.57 -0.89
N GLN A 11 14.19 -3.53 -1.35
CA GLN A 11 14.63 -2.54 -2.34
C GLN A 11 14.28 -1.11 -1.85
N GLN A 12 13.59 -0.31 -2.67
CA GLN A 12 13.15 1.04 -2.32
C GLN A 12 11.83 1.08 -1.53
N PHE A 13 11.26 -0.07 -1.16
CA PHE A 13 10.00 -0.14 -0.42
C PHE A 13 10.26 -0.35 1.07
N HIS A 14 9.60 0.46 1.91
CA HIS A 14 9.76 0.43 3.36
C HIS A 14 8.40 0.42 4.04
N VAL A 15 8.15 -0.59 4.88
CA VAL A 15 6.92 -0.71 5.64
C VAL A 15 7.11 -0.05 6.99
N ILE A 16 6.22 0.90 7.31
CA ILE A 16 6.15 1.50 8.63
C ILE A 16 4.83 1.17 9.32
N THR A 17 4.89 0.97 10.63
CA THR A 17 3.67 0.91 11.46
C THR A 17 3.23 2.32 11.81
N HIS A 18 1.93 2.60 11.70
CA HIS A 18 1.36 3.87 12.14
C HIS A 18 0.04 3.63 12.90
N ASN A 19 -0.39 4.64 13.66
CA ASN A 19 -1.68 4.65 14.35
C ASN A 19 -2.56 5.81 13.85
N LEU A 20 -2.34 6.24 12.61
CA LEU A 20 -3.05 7.37 12.01
C LEU A 20 -4.44 6.96 11.52
N ASP A 21 -5.37 7.91 11.58
CA ASP A 21 -6.71 7.80 11.00
C ASP A 21 -6.67 7.88 9.45
N GLU A 22 -7.71 7.41 8.74
CA GLU A 22 -7.80 7.54 7.29
C GLU A 22 -7.76 8.97 6.76
N THR A 23 -8.18 9.93 7.58
CA THR A 23 -8.22 11.36 7.26
C THR A 23 -6.89 12.08 7.48
N GLU A 24 -5.91 11.45 8.14
CA GLU A 24 -4.63 12.06 8.44
C GLU A 24 -3.64 12.00 7.25
N ASP A 25 -2.66 12.90 7.25
CA ASP A 25 -1.68 13.03 6.17
C ASP A 25 -0.60 11.92 6.24
N LEU A 26 -0.95 10.77 5.67
CA LEU A 26 -0.03 9.64 5.53
C LEU A 26 1.18 9.95 4.62
N LYS A 27 1.10 10.95 3.73
CA LYS A 27 2.27 11.35 2.92
C LYS A 27 3.35 11.97 3.80
N ALA A 28 2.94 12.80 4.76
CA ALA A 28 3.85 13.39 5.73
C ALA A 28 4.49 12.32 6.65
N GLU A 29 3.76 11.27 6.99
CA GLU A 29 4.24 10.24 7.94
C GLU A 29 5.49 9.50 7.46
N CYS A 30 5.55 9.12 6.18
CA CYS A 30 6.75 8.48 5.62
C CYS A 30 7.99 9.37 5.79
N LYS A 31 7.85 10.67 5.52
CA LYS A 31 8.94 11.64 5.65
C LYS A 31 9.35 11.85 7.11
N VAL A 32 8.38 12.02 8.00
CA VAL A 32 8.61 12.18 9.43
C VAL A 32 9.36 10.98 10.02
N GLN A 33 9.02 9.76 9.58
CA GLN A 33 9.62 8.55 10.13
C GLN A 33 10.96 8.18 9.50
N LEU A 34 11.12 8.37 8.19
CA LEU A 34 12.26 7.82 7.44
C LEU A 34 13.19 8.88 6.83
N GLY A 35 12.75 10.13 6.66
CA GLY A 35 13.54 11.22 6.10
C GLY A 35 12.98 11.81 4.80
N GLU A 36 13.60 12.88 4.29
CA GLU A 36 13.15 13.58 3.07
C GLU A 36 13.32 12.76 1.79
N GLY A 37 14.18 11.74 1.81
CA GLY A 37 14.46 10.84 0.70
C GLY A 37 13.36 9.83 0.36
N VAL A 38 12.22 9.88 1.06
CA VAL A 38 11.09 8.98 0.82
C VAL A 38 9.78 9.75 0.61
N ARG A 39 8.83 9.08 -0.03
CA ARG A 39 7.41 9.46 -0.07
C ARG A 39 6.52 8.27 0.27
N LEU A 40 5.21 8.49 0.37
CA LEU A 40 4.25 7.38 0.37
C LEU A 40 4.34 6.68 -1.00
N ALA A 41 4.36 5.35 -0.98
CA ALA A 41 4.29 4.56 -2.19
C ALA A 41 2.91 4.73 -2.84
N ASP A 42 2.90 4.79 -4.16
CA ASP A 42 1.71 4.74 -4.97
C ASP A 42 1.52 3.33 -5.51
N TRP A 43 0.28 2.92 -5.78
CA TRP A 43 -0.01 1.66 -6.44
C TRP A 43 0.82 1.49 -7.72
N ASN A 44 1.03 2.57 -8.48
CA ASN A 44 1.80 2.54 -9.71
C ASN A 44 3.29 2.24 -9.50
N ASP A 45 3.86 2.50 -8.32
CA ASP A 45 5.24 2.05 -8.00
C ASP A 45 5.32 0.53 -7.96
N ILE A 46 4.30 -0.11 -7.36
CA ILE A 46 4.21 -1.57 -7.27
C ILE A 46 3.97 -2.16 -8.67
N VAL A 47 3.09 -1.56 -9.47
CA VAL A 47 2.86 -1.98 -10.86
C VAL A 47 4.14 -1.87 -11.68
N ALA A 48 4.85 -0.74 -11.60
CA ALA A 48 6.11 -0.53 -12.32
C ALA A 48 7.18 -1.56 -11.93
N TYR A 49 7.30 -1.89 -10.64
CA TYR A 49 8.19 -2.95 -10.16
C TYR A 49 7.88 -4.30 -10.82
N VAL A 50 6.59 -4.70 -10.86
CA VAL A 50 6.18 -5.98 -11.44
C VAL A 50 6.42 -6.01 -12.95
N GLU A 51 6.07 -4.94 -13.66
CA GLU A 51 6.27 -4.84 -15.11
C GLU A 51 7.74 -4.83 -15.52
N ALA A 52 8.62 -4.32 -14.66
CA ALA A 52 10.07 -4.41 -14.83
C ALA A 52 10.63 -5.83 -14.59
N GLY A 53 9.77 -6.82 -14.33
CA GLY A 53 10.15 -8.20 -14.05
C GLY A 53 10.33 -8.52 -12.56
N GLY A 54 9.89 -7.62 -11.67
CA GLY A 54 9.91 -7.82 -10.24
C GLY A 54 9.04 -8.99 -9.79
N SER A 55 9.58 -9.81 -8.88
CA SER A 55 8.87 -10.93 -8.26
C SER A 55 7.88 -10.44 -7.20
N ILE A 56 6.58 -10.67 -7.42
CA ILE A 56 5.52 -10.40 -6.43
C ILE A 56 5.71 -11.29 -5.20
N GLU A 57 6.20 -12.52 -5.38
CA GLU A 57 6.44 -13.44 -4.27
C GLU A 57 7.53 -12.91 -3.33
N ASP A 58 8.65 -12.44 -3.88
CA ASP A 58 9.73 -11.85 -3.07
C ASP A 58 9.27 -10.56 -2.40
N PHE A 59 8.48 -9.73 -3.10
CA PHE A 59 7.88 -8.52 -2.54
C PHE A 59 6.99 -8.84 -1.33
N ILE A 60 6.10 -9.82 -1.45
CA ILE A 60 5.23 -10.28 -0.37
C ILE A 60 6.04 -10.82 0.80
N ALA A 61 7.01 -11.69 0.53
CA ALA A 61 7.81 -12.34 1.55
C ALA A 61 8.68 -11.34 2.31
N ALA A 62 9.39 -10.46 1.60
CA ALA A 62 10.30 -9.50 2.20
C ALA A 62 9.58 -8.40 2.99
N LEU A 63 8.43 -7.91 2.49
CA LEU A 63 7.62 -6.91 3.17
C LEU A 63 6.67 -7.49 4.22
N LYS A 64 6.66 -8.82 4.38
CA LYS A 64 5.84 -9.56 5.36
C LYS A 64 4.34 -9.29 5.21
N ILE A 65 3.87 -9.22 3.97
CA ILE A 65 2.46 -8.95 3.66
C ILE A 65 1.63 -10.21 3.99
N PRO A 66 0.79 -10.18 5.04
CA PRO A 66 -0.04 -11.31 5.40
C PRO A 66 -1.21 -11.46 4.42
N LEU A 67 -1.85 -12.63 4.44
CA LEU A 67 -3.17 -12.76 3.82
C LEU A 67 -4.17 -11.82 4.52
N GLU A 68 -5.12 -11.28 3.74
CA GLU A 68 -6.21 -10.45 4.26
C GLU A 68 -7.19 -11.24 5.14
N TYR A 69 -7.19 -12.56 5.02
CA TYR A 69 -8.10 -13.46 5.73
C TYR A 69 -7.37 -14.64 6.38
N VAL A 70 -8.00 -15.24 7.39
CA VAL A 70 -7.42 -16.35 8.18
C VAL A 70 -7.21 -17.61 7.33
N LYS A 71 -8.24 -18.01 6.58
CA LYS A 71 -8.23 -19.19 5.70
C LYS A 71 -8.98 -18.92 4.40
N PRO A 72 -8.52 -19.46 3.27
CA PRO A 72 -9.22 -19.30 2.00
C PRO A 72 -10.67 -19.80 2.02
N GLU A 73 -10.99 -20.81 2.82
CA GLU A 73 -12.31 -21.45 2.86
C GLU A 73 -13.36 -20.57 3.55
N ASP A 74 -12.99 -19.97 4.68
CA ASP A 74 -13.90 -19.21 5.53
C ASP A 74 -13.85 -17.70 5.24
N MET A 75 -12.76 -17.22 4.63
CA MET A 75 -12.53 -15.82 4.25
C MET A 75 -12.76 -14.81 5.39
N GLU A 76 -12.54 -15.23 6.63
CA GLU A 76 -12.66 -14.35 7.80
C GLU A 76 -11.57 -13.28 7.76
N PRO A 77 -11.92 -11.98 7.68
CA PRO A 77 -10.95 -10.92 7.50
C PRO A 77 -10.10 -10.73 8.76
N ILE A 78 -8.80 -10.53 8.57
CA ILE A 78 -7.87 -10.18 9.63
C ILE A 78 -7.82 -8.64 9.74
N PRO A 79 -8.20 -8.07 10.90
CA PRO A 79 -8.21 -6.62 11.06
C PRO A 79 -6.80 -6.04 10.98
N ASN A 80 -6.70 -4.80 10.51
CA ASN A 80 -5.46 -4.00 10.48
C ASN A 80 -4.31 -4.61 9.67
N THR A 81 -4.61 -5.42 8.65
CA THR A 81 -3.63 -5.97 7.70
C THR A 81 -3.40 -5.06 6.48
N SER A 82 -4.11 -3.94 6.37
CA SER A 82 -4.02 -3.02 5.24
C SER A 82 -2.68 -2.29 5.18
N TYR A 83 -2.09 -2.28 3.98
CA TYR A 83 -0.89 -1.50 3.65
C TYR A 83 -1.31 -0.28 2.83
N ARG A 84 -1.40 0.87 3.49
CA ARG A 84 -1.85 2.13 2.89
C ARG A 84 -0.83 2.68 1.91
N ILE A 85 -1.38 3.19 0.82
CA ILE A 85 -0.67 3.73 -0.35
C ILE A 85 -1.53 4.83 -0.98
N SER A 86 -0.97 5.57 -1.93
CA SER A 86 -1.78 6.39 -2.86
C SER A 86 -2.12 5.62 -4.14
N MET A 87 -3.04 6.18 -4.92
CA MET A 87 -3.27 5.80 -6.31
C MET A 87 -3.31 7.06 -7.17
N ASN A 88 -2.41 7.15 -8.16
CA ASN A 88 -2.22 8.36 -8.97
C ASN A 88 -2.02 9.63 -8.12
N GLY A 89 -1.32 9.50 -6.99
CA GLY A 89 -1.08 10.57 -6.03
C GLY A 89 -2.28 10.92 -5.13
N GLU A 90 -3.45 10.30 -5.31
CA GLU A 90 -4.62 10.49 -4.44
C GLU A 90 -4.60 9.50 -3.27
N LEU A 91 -4.90 9.97 -2.06
CA LEU A 91 -4.98 9.11 -0.88
C LEU A 91 -6.31 8.36 -0.78
N HIS A 92 -7.38 8.98 -1.29
CA HIS A 92 -8.74 8.51 -1.09
C HIS A 92 -9.45 8.20 -2.40
N TRP A 93 -10.23 7.12 -2.41
CA TRP A 93 -11.07 6.76 -3.55
C TRP A 93 -12.35 7.60 -3.62
N SER A 94 -13.15 7.53 -2.55
CA SER A 94 -14.43 8.23 -2.40
C SER A 94 -14.71 8.47 -0.93
N GLY A 95 -15.10 9.70 -0.59
CA GLY A 95 -15.12 10.17 0.81
C GLY A 95 -13.74 9.96 1.44
N ASP A 96 -13.71 9.44 2.66
CA ASP A 96 -12.46 9.21 3.42
C ASP A 96 -11.87 7.80 3.21
N ARG A 97 -12.36 7.02 2.24
CA ARG A 97 -11.85 5.64 1.99
C ARG A 97 -10.44 5.68 1.45
N HIS A 98 -9.46 5.36 2.29
CA HIS A 98 -8.05 5.38 1.96
C HIS A 98 -7.67 4.18 1.09
N TYR A 99 -6.85 4.40 0.06
CA TYR A 99 -6.30 3.31 -0.76
C TYR A 99 -5.34 2.42 0.03
N PHE A 100 -5.43 1.12 -0.20
CA PHE A 100 -4.48 0.16 0.34
C PHE A 100 -4.34 -0.99 -0.62
N PHE A 101 -3.31 -1.81 -0.43
CA PHE A 101 -3.24 -3.12 -1.06
C PHE A 101 -3.33 -4.25 -0.03
N ALA A 102 -3.86 -5.38 -0.50
CA ALA A 102 -3.99 -6.61 0.28
C ALA A 102 -3.62 -7.82 -0.57
N ARG A 103 -3.15 -8.87 0.12
CA ARG A 103 -2.82 -10.17 -0.49
C ARG A 103 -4.01 -11.10 -0.41
N HIS A 104 -4.34 -11.71 -1.54
CA HIS A 104 -5.44 -12.67 -1.65
C HIS A 104 -5.04 -14.00 -2.30
N ASP A 105 -3.80 -14.18 -2.75
CA ASP A 105 -3.28 -15.42 -3.36
C ASP A 105 -4.26 -16.05 -4.39
N HIS A 106 -4.73 -15.22 -5.32
CA HIS A 106 -5.65 -15.58 -6.39
C HIS A 106 -7.07 -15.95 -5.96
N LYS A 107 -7.41 -15.79 -4.69
CA LYS A 107 -8.75 -16.00 -4.15
C LYS A 107 -9.27 -14.74 -3.48
N LEU A 108 -9.83 -13.85 -4.30
CA LEU A 108 -10.45 -12.62 -3.83
C LEU A 108 -11.72 -12.92 -3.02
N ARG A 109 -11.88 -12.25 -1.88
CA ARG A 109 -13.09 -12.30 -1.07
C ARG A 109 -14.24 -11.59 -1.79
N GLY A 110 -15.44 -12.18 -1.80
CA GLY A 110 -16.56 -11.70 -2.63
C GLY A 110 -17.08 -10.29 -2.29
N ASP A 111 -16.87 -9.81 -1.07
CA ASP A 111 -17.22 -8.46 -0.61
C ASP A 111 -16.02 -7.49 -0.67
N PHE A 112 -14.84 -7.94 -1.11
CA PHE A 112 -13.68 -7.06 -1.27
C PHE A 112 -13.87 -6.16 -2.50
N LEU A 113 -13.86 -4.86 -2.27
CA LEU A 113 -13.99 -3.85 -3.31
C LEU A 113 -12.63 -3.57 -3.96
N ALA A 114 -12.24 -4.44 -4.90
CA ALA A 114 -11.00 -4.30 -5.64
C ALA A 114 -11.13 -3.25 -6.76
N HIS A 115 -10.14 -2.36 -6.83
CA HIS A 115 -10.00 -1.33 -7.87
C HIS A 115 -8.96 -1.70 -8.92
N GLY A 116 -8.12 -2.69 -8.64
CA GLY A 116 -7.06 -3.20 -9.50
C GLY A 116 -6.45 -4.46 -8.92
N ASN A 117 -5.70 -5.21 -9.73
CA ASN A 117 -4.99 -6.40 -9.25
C ASN A 117 -3.68 -6.63 -10.00
N LEU A 118 -2.78 -7.35 -9.35
CA LEU A 118 -1.55 -7.87 -9.91
C LEU A 118 -1.55 -9.39 -9.79
N ASP A 119 -1.11 -10.06 -10.85
CA ASP A 119 -0.99 -11.52 -10.92
C ASP A 119 -2.28 -12.23 -10.49
N ASN A 120 -3.37 -11.98 -11.23
CA ASN A 120 -4.69 -12.58 -11.01
C ASN A 120 -5.12 -12.54 -9.52
N TYR A 121 -5.23 -11.34 -8.95
CA TYR A 121 -5.57 -11.13 -7.54
C TYR A 121 -4.61 -11.76 -6.52
N ARG A 122 -3.33 -11.97 -6.85
CA ARG A 122 -2.35 -12.27 -5.81
C ARG A 122 -2.18 -11.08 -4.87
N LEU A 123 -2.05 -9.89 -5.46
CA LEU A 123 -2.23 -8.60 -4.78
C LEU A 123 -3.41 -7.85 -5.39
N SER A 124 -4.15 -7.12 -4.57
CA SER A 124 -5.28 -6.32 -5.01
C SER A 124 -5.23 -4.94 -4.41
N LEU A 125 -5.48 -3.93 -5.25
CA LEU A 125 -5.75 -2.57 -4.82
C LEU A 125 -7.18 -2.51 -4.30
N GLY A 126 -7.36 -1.96 -3.11
CA GLY A 126 -8.67 -1.70 -2.51
C GLY A 126 -8.70 -0.34 -1.83
N SER A 127 -9.81 -0.04 -1.17
CA SER A 127 -9.92 1.16 -0.33
C SER A 127 -10.91 0.94 0.82
N TRP A 128 -10.61 1.38 2.04
CA TRP A 128 -11.49 1.20 3.19
C TRP A 128 -11.39 2.35 4.20
N PHE A 129 -12.37 2.42 5.11
CA PHE A 129 -12.34 3.28 6.30
C PHE A 129 -11.56 2.58 7.42
N GLY A 130 -10.98 3.32 8.35
CA GLY A 130 -10.36 2.77 9.55
C GLY A 130 -9.05 3.45 9.94
N LYS A 131 -8.56 3.07 11.11
CA LYS A 131 -7.36 3.62 11.74
C LYS A 131 -6.23 2.60 11.81
N GLY A 132 -4.99 3.08 11.70
CA GLY A 132 -3.78 2.28 11.86
C GLY A 132 -3.52 1.32 10.71
N GLY A 133 -2.69 0.31 11.00
CA GLY A 133 -2.17 -0.65 10.03
C GLY A 133 -0.74 -0.33 9.64
N PHE A 134 -0.42 -0.55 8.36
CA PHE A 134 0.88 -0.30 7.79
C PHE A 134 0.78 0.77 6.70
N ALA A 135 1.86 1.52 6.51
CA ALA A 135 2.05 2.36 5.34
C ALA A 135 3.26 1.85 4.56
N LEU A 136 3.15 1.84 3.24
CA LEU A 136 4.28 1.54 2.37
C LEU A 136 4.90 2.86 1.91
N CYS A 137 6.15 3.10 2.27
CA CYS A 137 6.95 4.22 1.79
C CYS A 137 7.84 3.77 0.63
N TYR A 138 8.16 4.69 -0.27
CA TYR A 138 9.01 4.46 -1.42
C TYR A 138 10.16 5.48 -1.48
N GLY A 139 11.38 5.00 -1.67
CA GLY A 139 12.57 5.82 -1.87
C GLY A 139 13.81 5.31 -1.14
N ASP A 140 14.75 6.21 -0.92
CA ASP A 140 15.98 5.93 -0.18
C ASP A 140 15.99 6.80 1.09
N PRO A 141 15.86 6.21 2.30
CA PRO A 141 15.89 6.96 3.56
C PRO A 141 17.17 7.78 3.78
N ASP A 142 18.28 7.42 3.13
CA ASP A 142 19.55 8.14 3.23
C ASP A 142 19.67 9.27 2.18
N SER A 143 18.73 9.36 1.23
CA SER A 143 18.63 10.47 0.28
C SER A 143 18.04 11.73 0.93
N THR A 144 18.37 12.89 0.36
CA THR A 144 17.78 14.19 0.71
C THR A 144 16.59 14.58 -0.15
N GLU A 145 16.29 13.79 -1.18
CA GLU A 145 15.21 14.04 -2.13
C GLU A 145 14.44 12.75 -2.40
N ALA A 146 13.11 12.83 -2.29
CA ALA A 146 12.21 11.72 -2.56
C ALA A 146 12.19 11.39 -4.07
N PRO A 147 11.96 10.12 -4.45
CA PRO A 147 11.74 9.75 -5.84
C PRO A 147 10.56 10.51 -6.44
N PRO A 148 10.57 10.78 -7.76
CA PRO A 148 9.41 11.35 -8.44
C PRO A 148 8.17 10.46 -8.27
N GLU A 149 6.99 11.06 -8.33
CA GLU A 149 5.73 10.31 -8.43
C GLU A 149 5.74 9.47 -9.72
N PRO A 150 5.20 8.23 -9.69
CA PRO A 150 5.18 7.38 -10.87
C PRO A 150 4.21 7.91 -11.93
N GLU A 151 4.36 7.45 -13.17
CA GLU A 151 3.42 7.78 -14.25
C GLU A 151 1.99 7.35 -13.88
N THR A 152 1.03 8.23 -14.16
CA THR A 152 -0.38 7.97 -13.87
C THR A 152 -0.97 6.93 -14.82
N ARG A 153 -1.85 6.08 -14.30
CA ARG A 153 -2.46 4.97 -15.05
C ARG A 153 -3.99 5.00 -14.90
N GLU A 154 -4.71 4.70 -15.98
CA GLU A 154 -6.18 4.67 -15.99
C GLU A 154 -6.76 3.39 -15.34
N PRO A 155 -8.00 3.43 -14.77
CA PRO A 155 -8.83 4.61 -14.58
C PRO A 155 -9.08 4.96 -13.11
N VAL A 156 -9.06 6.26 -12.83
CA VAL A 156 -9.91 6.86 -11.80
C VAL A 156 -11.33 6.92 -12.38
N ARG A 157 -12.17 5.89 -12.14
CA ARG A 157 -13.63 6.10 -12.20
C ARG A 157 -14.08 6.62 -10.84
N LYS A 158 -14.23 7.95 -10.73
CA LYS A 158 -15.14 8.57 -9.77
C LYS A 158 -16.56 8.40 -10.31
N SER A 159 -17.28 7.36 -9.90
CA SER A 159 -18.73 7.40 -9.96
C SER A 159 -19.21 8.27 -8.80
N GLY A 160 -19.69 9.47 -9.12
CA GLY A 160 -20.29 10.38 -8.14
C GLY A 160 -21.41 9.70 -7.35
N GLY A 161 -21.46 10.05 -6.07
CA GLY A 161 -22.65 10.00 -5.23
C GLY A 161 -22.91 11.41 -4.72
#